data_AF-A0A5J5AFV8-F1
#
_entry.id   AF-A0A5J5AFV8-F1
#
_cell.length_a   1.000
_cell.length_b   1.000
_cell.length_c   1.000
_cell.angle_alpha   90.00
_cell.angle_beta   90.00
_cell.angle_gamma   90.00
#
_symmetry.space_group_name_H-M   'P 1'
#
loop_
_entity.id
_entity.type
_entity.pdbx_description
1 polymer ?
#
loop_
_entity_poly.entity_id
_entity_poly.type
_entity_poly.pdbx_seq_one_letter_code
_entity_poly.pdbx_strand_id
1 'polypeptide(L)'
;MLRTTTASLSHLATSLSLQNPSTLKHFFSLSPPRILWFRPLNPRLITARPLTLSSSVPQTSRILTSNVDLDPYYLSCSMPNKRLKVAVLLSGGVDSSVALRLLHAAGHSCTAFYLKIWFQEDFENFWSECPWEEDLKYARAVCDQLDVPLEVVHLTDEYWKNVVSYIIEEYRCGRTPNPDVLCNTRIKFGAFMDAISAMEFDYVASGHYANVIHSLTDQMNKPSVLQLSKDMVKDQTYFLSHLSQAQLKRLIFPLGCIPKDEVRKLAKKFELPNKDRKDSQGICFLGKIKFSEFVARHIGEMEGVIVEAESGDFLGKHRGFWFYTIGQRQGLRLPGGPWYVVEKDVKNNVVFVSRNYFSVDKRRRLFRVGSLKWLSGSPPSQTNELQCKVRHGPGLYDCNLTMELCEDGHEVAVVNLPEDDQGLAAGQFAAFYQGRICIGSGIILESWDDQGFPVCAKALGIARMEDKSNIGKPVKIKVKPETCQKASDQNDGMQLNKKVLNSHIAVADARRPVSQQEVKSRPSLNWLQQLREKWLQVF
;
A
#
# COMPACT_ATOMS: atom_id res chain seq x y z
N MET A 1 50.74 17.92 -14.37
CA MET A 1 52.17 17.67 -14.68
C MET A 1 52.42 16.19 -14.39
N LEU A 2 53.19 15.41 -15.16
CA LEU A 2 54.01 15.70 -16.36
C LEU A 2 53.94 14.48 -17.32
N ARG A 3 54.57 14.54 -18.50
CA ARG A 3 54.55 13.48 -19.54
C ARG A 3 55.80 12.58 -19.48
N THR A 4 55.61 11.28 -19.71
CA THR A 4 56.50 10.34 -20.45
C THR A 4 55.62 9.20 -20.98
N THR A 5 55.45 8.87 -22.27
CA THR A 5 56.30 8.64 -23.46
C THR A 5 56.74 7.18 -23.69
N THR A 6 56.10 6.57 -24.70
CA THR A 6 56.66 5.66 -25.73
C THR A 6 57.29 4.31 -25.35
N ALA A 7 56.61 3.24 -25.80
CA ALA A 7 57.20 2.07 -26.48
C ALA A 7 56.19 1.57 -27.54
N SER A 8 56.62 0.85 -28.59
CA SER A 8 55.75 0.53 -29.75
C SER A 8 56.11 -0.76 -30.49
N LEU A 9 55.09 -1.41 -31.05
CA LEU A 9 55.16 -2.54 -32.02
C LEU A 9 55.69 -3.87 -31.40
N SER A 10 55.32 -5.06 -31.91
CA SER A 10 54.78 -5.38 -33.25
C SER A 10 53.68 -6.46 -33.29
N HIS A 11 52.87 -6.36 -34.35
CA HIS A 11 52.05 -7.37 -35.04
C HIS A 11 51.90 -8.81 -34.49
N LEU A 12 50.64 -9.24 -34.42
CA LEU A 12 50.09 -10.14 -35.46
C LEU A 12 48.56 -9.96 -35.57
N ALA A 13 48.05 -9.92 -36.80
CA ALA A 13 46.62 -9.80 -37.09
C ALA A 13 46.30 -10.54 -38.39
N THR A 14 45.19 -11.28 -38.40
CA THR A 14 44.72 -12.03 -39.57
C THR A 14 43.25 -11.70 -39.80
N SER A 15 42.93 -11.17 -40.98
CA SER A 15 41.57 -10.83 -41.39
C SER A 15 40.90 -11.98 -42.14
N LEU A 16 39.57 -11.98 -42.16
CA LEU A 16 38.76 -12.54 -43.24
C LEU A 16 37.43 -11.80 -43.34
N SER A 17 36.78 -11.83 -44.50
CA SER A 17 35.88 -10.74 -44.95
C SER A 17 34.44 -11.15 -45.25
N LEU A 18 33.55 -10.17 -45.10
CA LEU A 18 32.33 -9.91 -45.88
C LEU A 18 31.98 -10.89 -47.02
N GLN A 19 30.73 -11.35 -47.03
CA GLN A 19 29.89 -11.29 -48.24
C GLN A 19 28.38 -11.29 -47.90
N ASN A 20 27.63 -10.45 -48.61
CA ASN A 20 26.16 -10.50 -48.74
C ASN A 20 25.84 -11.01 -50.15
N PRO A 21 24.63 -11.55 -50.36
CA PRO A 21 23.80 -10.95 -51.42
C PRO A 21 22.34 -10.72 -51.00
N SER A 22 21.68 -9.84 -51.75
CA SER A 22 20.29 -9.41 -51.55
C SER A 22 19.31 -10.22 -52.43
N THR A 23 18.04 -10.28 -52.04
CA THR A 23 16.92 -9.61 -52.74
C THR A 23 15.55 -10.00 -52.17
N LEU A 24 14.76 -9.01 -51.74
CA LEU A 24 13.37 -8.78 -52.22
C LEU A 24 12.78 -7.51 -51.54
N LYS A 25 12.06 -6.71 -52.32
CA LYS A 25 11.29 -5.53 -51.86
C LYS A 25 9.97 -5.52 -52.63
N HIS A 26 8.84 -5.24 -51.98
CA HIS A 26 7.80 -4.42 -52.59
C HIS A 26 6.93 -3.71 -51.53
N PHE A 27 6.80 -2.40 -51.74
CA PHE A 27 5.72 -1.47 -51.36
C PHE A 27 4.80 -1.76 -50.16
N PHE A 28 4.83 -0.83 -49.20
CA PHE A 28 3.80 0.22 -49.16
C PHE A 28 4.46 1.59 -48.86
N SER A 29 3.78 2.69 -49.18
CA SER A 29 4.33 4.05 -49.06
C SER A 29 3.31 4.99 -48.41
N LEU A 30 3.75 5.75 -47.40
CA LEU A 30 2.98 6.84 -46.78
C LEU A 30 3.93 8.03 -46.58
N SER A 31 3.49 9.23 -46.97
CA SER A 31 4.31 10.44 -47.01
C SER A 31 4.15 11.31 -45.75
N PRO A 32 5.22 12.01 -45.31
CA PRO A 32 5.12 13.00 -44.22
C PRO A 32 4.37 14.28 -44.66
N PRO A 33 3.80 15.05 -43.71
CA PRO A 33 2.89 16.16 -44.00
C PRO A 33 3.60 17.42 -44.54
N ARG A 34 2.82 18.26 -45.25
CA ARG A 34 3.29 19.57 -45.76
C ARG A 34 3.23 20.65 -44.68
N ILE A 35 4.32 21.40 -44.55
CA ILE A 35 4.38 22.65 -43.79
C ILE A 35 3.66 23.75 -44.58
N LEU A 36 2.78 24.52 -43.92
CA LEU A 36 2.16 25.73 -44.48
C LEU A 36 2.57 26.96 -43.66
N TRP A 37 3.21 27.93 -44.31
CA TRP A 37 3.49 29.25 -43.75
C TRP A 37 2.37 30.23 -44.12
N PHE A 38 1.85 30.96 -43.15
CA PHE A 38 1.05 32.17 -43.40
C PHE A 38 1.52 33.34 -42.53
N ARG A 39 1.20 34.55 -42.99
CA ARG A 39 1.89 35.81 -42.63
C ARG A 39 1.35 36.45 -41.34
N PRO A 40 2.18 37.25 -40.64
CA PRO A 40 1.69 38.17 -39.61
C PRO A 40 0.83 39.30 -40.22
N LEU A 41 -0.07 39.86 -39.42
CA LEU A 41 -0.86 41.05 -39.75
C LEU A 41 -0.47 42.23 -38.84
N ASN A 42 -0.53 43.44 -39.39
CA ASN A 42 -0.03 44.66 -38.75
C ASN A 42 -0.90 45.13 -37.57
N PRO A 43 -0.29 45.74 -36.54
CA PRO A 43 -1.02 46.60 -35.61
C PRO A 43 -1.48 47.88 -36.32
N ARG A 44 -2.65 48.41 -35.95
CA ARG A 44 -3.07 49.79 -36.29
C ARG A 44 -3.29 50.59 -35.02
N LEU A 45 -2.78 51.82 -35.02
CA LEU A 45 -3.02 52.78 -33.95
C LEU A 45 -4.47 53.25 -33.97
N ILE A 46 -5.05 53.45 -32.78
CA ILE A 46 -6.14 54.40 -32.55
C ILE A 46 -5.70 55.31 -31.39
N THR A 47 -5.96 56.61 -31.54
CA THR A 47 -5.41 57.67 -30.69
C THR A 47 -6.18 57.87 -29.39
N ALA A 48 -5.47 58.12 -28.30
CA ALA A 48 -6.07 58.51 -27.02
C ALA A 48 -6.40 60.02 -26.96
N ARG A 49 -7.45 60.37 -26.20
CA ARG A 49 -7.58 61.66 -25.49
C ARG A 49 -8.23 61.42 -24.12
N PRO A 50 -7.91 62.22 -23.08
CA PRO A 50 -8.23 61.88 -21.70
C PRO A 50 -9.56 62.46 -21.21
N LEU A 51 -10.14 61.80 -20.21
CA LEU A 51 -11.06 62.40 -19.24
C LEU A 51 -10.55 62.07 -17.82
N THR A 52 -10.68 63.03 -16.91
CA THR A 52 -10.01 63.00 -15.60
C THR A 52 -10.99 62.89 -14.43
N LEU A 53 -10.60 62.13 -13.41
CA LEU A 53 -11.16 62.06 -12.05
C LEU A 53 -12.66 61.71 -11.92
N SER A 54 -12.91 60.53 -11.33
CA SER A 54 -13.35 60.53 -9.93
C SER A 54 -12.82 59.28 -9.21
N SER A 55 -12.33 59.44 -7.99
CA SER A 55 -11.76 58.34 -7.19
C SER A 55 -12.83 57.75 -6.27
N SER A 56 -13.44 56.64 -6.68
CA SER A 56 -14.27 55.80 -5.82
C SER A 56 -13.71 54.38 -5.80
N VAL A 57 -13.02 54.02 -4.71
CA VAL A 57 -12.61 52.63 -4.46
C VAL A 57 -13.88 51.79 -4.34
N PRO A 58 -14.10 50.76 -5.17
CA PRO A 58 -15.18 49.81 -4.94
C PRO A 58 -14.90 49.12 -3.60
N GLN A 59 -15.75 49.34 -2.60
CA GLN A 59 -15.65 48.62 -1.34
C GLN A 59 -15.71 47.12 -1.65
N THR A 60 -14.78 46.36 -1.07
CA THR A 60 -14.70 44.91 -1.29
C THR A 60 -16.02 44.26 -0.89
N SER A 61 -16.79 43.87 -1.91
CA SER A 61 -17.94 42.99 -1.74
C SER A 61 -17.43 41.71 -1.11
N ARG A 62 -17.69 41.56 0.20
CA ARG A 62 -17.40 40.32 0.92
C ARG A 62 -18.16 39.21 0.22
N ILE A 63 -17.46 38.37 -0.53
CA ILE A 63 -17.98 37.09 -0.98
C ILE A 63 -18.35 36.35 0.31
N LEU A 64 -19.64 36.05 0.50
CA LEU A 64 -20.07 35.19 1.60
C LEU A 64 -19.70 33.74 1.26
N THR A 65 -18.41 33.44 1.31
CA THR A 65 -17.99 32.07 1.62
C THR A 65 -18.62 31.70 2.95
N SER A 66 -19.19 30.51 3.04
CA SER A 66 -19.67 29.95 4.30
C SER A 66 -18.45 29.69 5.19
N ASN A 67 -18.06 30.71 5.96
CA ASN A 67 -16.96 30.64 6.92
C ASN A 67 -17.41 29.79 8.11
N VAL A 68 -17.47 28.48 7.87
CA VAL A 68 -17.54 27.44 8.88
C VAL A 68 -16.37 27.68 9.82
N ASP A 69 -16.69 28.11 11.05
CA ASP A 69 -15.68 28.36 12.07
C ASP A 69 -14.84 27.09 12.26
N LEU A 70 -13.53 27.21 12.03
CA LEU A 70 -12.60 26.10 11.89
C LEU A 70 -11.46 26.32 12.86
N ASP A 71 -11.31 25.37 13.79
CA ASP A 71 -10.16 25.31 14.67
C ASP A 71 -8.87 25.34 13.82
N PRO A 72 -7.98 26.33 14.02
CA PRO A 72 -6.70 26.43 13.30
C PRO A 72 -5.87 25.14 13.35
N TYR A 73 -6.11 24.27 14.35
CA TYR A 73 -5.56 22.92 14.43
C TYR A 73 -5.74 22.13 13.13
N TYR A 74 -6.93 22.15 12.52
CA TYR A 74 -7.23 21.40 11.29
C TYR A 74 -6.48 21.93 10.06
N LEU A 75 -6.01 23.18 10.11
CA LEU A 75 -5.23 23.79 9.05
C LEU A 75 -3.71 23.56 9.23
N SER A 76 -3.25 22.96 10.33
CA SER A 76 -1.80 22.83 10.63
C SER A 76 -1.00 22.05 9.56
N CYS A 77 -1.59 21.04 8.91
CA CYS A 77 -0.99 20.33 7.75
C CYS A 77 -1.35 20.95 6.38
N SER A 78 -1.96 22.15 6.36
CA SER A 78 -2.42 22.86 5.17
C SER A 78 -1.72 24.22 4.95
N MET A 79 -0.49 24.38 5.48
CA MET A 79 0.41 25.53 5.27
C MET A 79 -0.23 26.96 5.25
N PRO A 80 -1.15 27.30 6.18
CA PRO A 80 -2.07 28.45 6.05
C PRO A 80 -1.41 29.84 6.09
N ASN A 81 -0.11 29.91 6.40
CA ASN A 81 0.66 31.15 6.47
C ASN A 81 1.15 31.64 5.09
N LYS A 82 0.83 30.93 3.99
CA LYS A 82 1.16 31.31 2.60
C LYS A 82 -0.04 31.06 1.69
N ARG A 83 -0.22 31.90 0.67
CA ARG A 83 -1.16 31.63 -0.44
C ARG A 83 -0.41 30.90 -1.55
N LEU A 84 -0.77 29.64 -1.79
CA LEU A 84 -0.10 28.73 -2.73
C LEU A 84 -1.04 28.36 -3.89
N LYS A 85 -0.47 28.00 -5.04
CA LYS A 85 -1.15 27.29 -6.14
C LYS A 85 -1.02 25.78 -5.90
N VAL A 86 -2.13 25.07 -5.72
CA VAL A 86 -2.11 23.65 -5.33
C VAL A 86 -2.96 22.78 -6.25
N ALA A 87 -2.34 21.75 -6.83
CA ALA A 87 -3.00 20.71 -7.62
C ALA A 87 -3.51 19.60 -6.69
N VAL A 88 -4.82 19.43 -6.56
CA VAL A 88 -5.44 18.53 -5.56
C VAL A 88 -5.96 17.26 -6.22
N LEU A 89 -5.34 16.11 -5.91
CA LEU A 89 -5.82 14.80 -6.35
C LEU A 89 -7.14 14.44 -5.64
N LEU A 90 -8.24 14.53 -6.38
CA LEU A 90 -9.61 14.37 -5.89
C LEU A 90 -10.21 13.09 -6.47
N SER A 91 -10.44 12.07 -5.64
CA SER A 91 -10.88 10.74 -6.09
C SER A 91 -12.39 10.49 -6.01
N GLY A 92 -13.19 11.52 -5.68
CA GLY A 92 -14.59 11.33 -5.29
C GLY A 92 -14.80 10.68 -3.91
N GLY A 93 -13.71 10.30 -3.23
CA GLY A 93 -13.71 9.81 -1.85
C GLY A 93 -13.57 10.93 -0.82
N VAL A 94 -14.27 10.78 0.32
CA VAL A 94 -14.42 11.80 1.39
C VAL A 94 -13.09 12.40 1.84
N ASP A 95 -12.05 11.59 1.98
CA ASP A 95 -10.74 12.03 2.48
C ASP A 95 -10.12 13.09 1.56
N SER A 96 -10.15 12.86 0.24
CA SER A 96 -9.68 13.84 -0.75
C SER A 96 -10.56 15.09 -0.81
N SER A 97 -11.86 14.96 -0.54
CA SER A 97 -12.82 16.07 -0.51
C SER A 97 -12.63 16.96 0.73
N VAL A 98 -12.38 16.37 1.91
CA VAL A 98 -12.03 17.13 3.12
C VAL A 98 -10.67 17.80 2.97
N ALA A 99 -9.68 17.12 2.37
CA ALA A 99 -8.39 17.72 2.07
C ALA A 99 -8.53 18.98 1.17
N LEU A 100 -9.37 18.92 0.14
CA LEU A 100 -9.67 20.09 -0.71
C LEU A 100 -10.35 21.23 0.08
N ARG A 101 -11.36 20.93 0.92
CA ARG A 101 -12.01 21.94 1.79
C ARG A 101 -11.00 22.62 2.73
N LEU A 102 -10.04 21.88 3.29
CA LEU A 102 -9.03 22.41 4.20
C LEU A 102 -8.01 23.32 3.49
N LEU A 103 -7.55 22.96 2.29
CA LEU A 103 -6.66 23.79 1.48
C LEU A 103 -7.34 25.10 1.04
N HIS A 104 -8.61 25.01 0.64
CA HIS A 104 -9.42 26.20 0.33
C HIS A 104 -9.63 27.08 1.58
N ALA A 105 -9.92 26.49 2.74
CA ALA A 105 -10.02 27.22 4.01
C ALA A 105 -8.68 27.84 4.47
N ALA A 106 -7.55 27.25 4.09
CA ALA A 106 -6.20 27.82 4.22
C ALA A 106 -5.88 28.92 3.18
N GLY A 107 -6.86 29.35 2.37
CA GLY A 107 -6.72 30.45 1.42
C GLY A 107 -5.93 30.13 0.15
N HIS A 108 -5.65 28.85 -0.13
CA HIS A 108 -4.89 28.42 -1.29
C HIS A 108 -5.71 28.46 -2.59
N SER A 109 -5.05 28.76 -3.72
CA SER A 109 -5.62 28.65 -5.06
C SER A 109 -5.57 27.19 -5.50
N CYS A 110 -6.70 26.49 -5.43
CA CYS A 110 -6.76 25.05 -5.72
C CYS A 110 -7.29 24.77 -7.13
N THR A 111 -6.67 23.80 -7.82
CA THR A 111 -7.25 23.12 -8.99
C THR A 111 -7.36 21.64 -8.65
N ALA A 112 -8.53 21.03 -8.84
CA ALA A 112 -8.74 19.62 -8.58
C ALA A 112 -8.46 18.76 -9.82
N PHE A 113 -7.92 17.57 -9.62
CA PHE A 113 -7.60 16.62 -10.67
C PHE A 113 -8.14 15.23 -10.33
N TYR A 114 -8.97 14.67 -11.22
CA TYR A 114 -9.40 13.27 -11.17
C TYR A 114 -8.53 12.43 -12.11
N LEU A 115 -7.95 11.33 -11.62
CA LEU A 115 -7.09 10.45 -12.42
C LEU A 115 -7.89 9.25 -12.96
N LYS A 116 -8.13 9.21 -14.28
CA LYS A 116 -8.79 8.08 -14.93
C LYS A 116 -7.74 7.03 -15.31
N ILE A 117 -7.71 5.94 -14.54
CA ILE A 117 -6.79 4.79 -14.65
C ILE A 117 -7.52 3.46 -14.93
N TRP A 118 -8.74 3.54 -15.48
CA TRP A 118 -9.65 2.41 -15.62
C TRP A 118 -9.59 1.81 -17.02
N PHE A 119 -9.39 0.49 -17.10
CA PHE A 119 -9.44 -0.28 -18.33
C PHE A 119 -10.89 -0.43 -18.77
N GLN A 120 -11.24 0.15 -19.92
CA GLN A 120 -12.59 0.02 -20.49
C GLN A 120 -12.70 -1.26 -21.32
N GLU A 121 -11.82 -1.43 -22.31
CA GLU A 121 -11.98 -2.38 -23.43
C GLU A 121 -12.05 -3.87 -22.99
N ASP A 122 -11.21 -4.31 -22.04
CA ASP A 122 -11.22 -5.71 -21.54
C ASP A 122 -12.31 -6.02 -20.49
N PHE A 123 -13.02 -5.00 -19.97
CA PHE A 123 -13.80 -5.13 -18.74
C PHE A 123 -15.29 -4.77 -18.83
N GLU A 124 -15.79 -4.26 -19.96
CA GLU A 124 -17.22 -3.97 -20.15
C GLU A 124 -18.13 -5.18 -19.81
N ASN A 125 -17.68 -6.40 -20.10
CA ASN A 125 -18.37 -7.65 -19.76
C ASN A 125 -18.54 -7.93 -18.24
N PHE A 126 -17.99 -7.08 -17.35
CA PHE A 126 -18.07 -7.24 -15.88
C PHE A 126 -18.77 -6.09 -15.15
N TRP A 127 -19.17 -5.03 -15.86
CA TRP A 127 -19.73 -3.82 -15.26
C TRP A 127 -21.10 -3.51 -15.84
N SER A 128 -22.15 -3.60 -15.02
CA SER A 128 -23.46 -3.01 -15.36
C SER A 128 -23.42 -1.48 -15.33
N GLU A 129 -22.45 -0.89 -14.63
CA GLU A 129 -22.25 0.55 -14.44
C GLU A 129 -20.74 0.82 -14.31
N CYS A 130 -20.22 1.84 -14.99
CA CYS A 130 -18.81 2.25 -14.90
C CYS A 130 -18.48 2.86 -13.51
N PRO A 131 -17.61 2.26 -12.68
CA PRO A 131 -17.35 2.74 -11.31
C PRO A 131 -16.84 4.18 -11.22
N TRP A 132 -16.06 4.61 -12.22
CA TRP A 132 -15.43 5.92 -12.28
C TRP A 132 -16.42 7.08 -12.50
N GLU A 133 -17.63 6.81 -13.00
CA GLU A 133 -18.66 7.84 -13.21
C GLU A 133 -19.28 8.30 -11.88
N GLU A 134 -19.49 7.38 -10.93
CA GLU A 134 -19.93 7.73 -9.57
C GLU A 134 -18.86 8.57 -8.85
N ASP A 135 -17.59 8.16 -8.94
CA ASP A 135 -16.46 8.90 -8.37
C ASP A 135 -16.36 10.32 -8.96
N LEU A 136 -16.39 10.44 -10.28
CA LEU A 136 -16.25 11.73 -10.97
C LEU A 136 -17.46 12.65 -10.71
N LYS A 137 -18.66 12.09 -10.57
CA LYS A 137 -19.87 12.83 -10.15
C LYS A 137 -19.70 13.42 -8.74
N TYR A 138 -19.18 12.65 -7.79
CA TYR A 138 -18.87 13.19 -6.45
C TYR A 138 -17.72 14.19 -6.48
N ALA A 139 -16.66 13.96 -7.26
CA ALA A 139 -15.57 14.90 -7.41
C ALA A 139 -16.06 16.26 -7.93
N ARG A 140 -16.91 16.25 -8.98
CA ARG A 140 -17.52 17.47 -9.53
C ARG A 140 -18.39 18.18 -8.50
N ALA A 141 -19.32 17.48 -7.85
CA ALA A 141 -20.21 18.09 -6.85
C ALA A 141 -19.46 18.68 -5.63
N VAL A 142 -18.25 18.19 -5.30
CA VAL A 142 -17.38 18.78 -4.25
C VAL A 142 -16.66 20.05 -4.76
N CYS A 143 -16.28 20.07 -6.02
CA CYS A 143 -15.70 21.24 -6.70
C CYS A 143 -16.73 22.36 -6.90
N ASP A 144 -17.95 22.02 -7.30
CA ASP A 144 -19.08 22.94 -7.47
C ASP A 144 -19.45 23.65 -6.15
N GLN A 145 -19.28 22.97 -5.00
CA GLN A 145 -19.43 23.54 -3.64
C GLN A 145 -18.31 24.54 -3.23
N LEU A 146 -17.34 24.79 -4.11
CA LEU A 146 -16.14 25.61 -3.84
C LEU A 146 -15.78 26.60 -4.95
N ASP A 147 -16.43 26.55 -6.12
CA ASP A 147 -15.98 27.22 -7.34
C ASP A 147 -14.52 26.86 -7.71
N VAL A 148 -14.14 25.59 -7.50
CA VAL A 148 -12.80 25.05 -7.81
C VAL A 148 -12.84 24.32 -9.16
N PRO A 149 -11.95 24.65 -10.12
CA PRO A 149 -11.88 23.93 -11.39
C PRO A 149 -11.50 22.46 -11.18
N LEU A 150 -12.13 21.56 -11.96
CA LEU A 150 -11.88 20.12 -11.95
C LEU A 150 -11.46 19.63 -13.35
N GLU A 151 -10.22 19.15 -13.44
CA GLU A 151 -9.67 18.52 -14.65
C GLU A 151 -9.67 16.99 -14.53
N VAL A 152 -9.70 16.30 -15.67
CA VAL A 152 -9.64 14.82 -15.74
C VAL A 152 -8.38 14.44 -16.51
N VAL A 153 -7.45 13.78 -15.83
CA VAL A 153 -6.20 13.31 -16.43
C VAL A 153 -6.33 11.82 -16.72
N HIS A 154 -6.20 11.45 -17.99
CA HIS A 154 -6.18 10.06 -18.42
C HIS A 154 -4.77 9.51 -18.22
N LEU A 155 -4.62 8.44 -17.43
CA LEU A 155 -3.34 7.80 -17.10
C LEU A 155 -3.43 6.27 -17.18
N THR A 156 -4.32 5.74 -18.02
CA THR A 156 -4.60 4.30 -18.11
C THR A 156 -3.42 3.52 -18.70
N ASP A 157 -2.74 4.07 -19.71
CA ASP A 157 -1.59 3.42 -20.36
C ASP A 157 -0.36 3.43 -19.44
N GLU A 158 -0.15 4.52 -18.71
CA GLU A 158 0.88 4.62 -17.67
C GLU A 158 0.57 3.68 -16.51
N TYR A 159 -0.70 3.54 -16.11
CA TYR A 159 -1.09 2.60 -15.06
C TYR A 159 -0.84 1.15 -15.51
N TRP A 160 -1.16 0.80 -16.76
CA TRP A 160 -0.84 -0.50 -17.34
C TRP A 160 0.67 -0.76 -17.35
N LYS A 161 1.40 0.14 -18.02
CA LYS A 161 2.84 0.02 -18.28
C LYS A 161 3.71 0.05 -17.03
N ASN A 162 3.35 0.88 -16.04
CA ASN A 162 4.19 1.14 -14.89
C ASN A 162 3.74 0.42 -13.61
N VAL A 163 2.49 -0.07 -13.54
CA VAL A 163 1.95 -0.74 -12.34
C VAL A 163 1.47 -2.16 -12.65
N VAL A 164 0.52 -2.32 -13.57
CA VAL A 164 -0.14 -3.63 -13.83
C VAL A 164 0.81 -4.66 -14.44
N SER A 165 1.57 -4.29 -15.47
CA SER A 165 2.55 -5.17 -16.14
C SER A 165 3.56 -5.76 -15.15
N TYR A 166 4.13 -4.90 -14.30
CA TYR A 166 5.08 -5.25 -13.25
C TYR A 166 4.44 -6.17 -12.20
N ILE A 167 3.20 -5.87 -11.78
CA ILE A 167 2.48 -6.73 -10.84
C ILE A 167 2.30 -8.14 -11.41
N ILE A 168 1.86 -8.24 -12.67
CA ILE A 168 1.65 -9.50 -13.36
C ILE A 168 2.94 -10.31 -13.41
N GLU A 169 4.08 -9.68 -13.74
CA GLU A 169 5.37 -10.36 -13.83
C GLU A 169 5.90 -10.81 -12.47
N GLU A 170 5.78 -9.98 -11.43
CA GLU A 170 6.11 -10.38 -10.05
C GLU A 170 5.29 -11.59 -9.59
N TYR A 171 4.00 -11.68 -9.97
CA TYR A 171 3.18 -12.85 -9.71
C TYR A 171 3.61 -14.08 -10.53
N ARG A 172 4.10 -13.93 -11.78
CA ARG A 172 4.72 -15.04 -12.54
C ARG A 172 5.99 -15.55 -11.86
N CYS A 173 6.81 -14.65 -11.30
CA CYS A 173 7.96 -15.01 -10.47
C CYS A 173 7.59 -15.55 -9.08
N GLY A 174 6.29 -15.65 -8.74
CA GLY A 174 5.84 -16.14 -7.44
C GLY A 174 6.02 -15.18 -6.26
N ARG A 175 6.42 -13.94 -6.51
CA ARG A 175 6.44 -12.87 -5.49
C ARG A 175 5.03 -12.35 -5.24
N THR A 176 4.90 -11.36 -4.35
CA THR A 176 3.62 -10.74 -3.99
C THR A 176 3.84 -9.22 -3.92
N PRO A 177 3.69 -8.49 -5.05
CA PRO A 177 3.94 -7.06 -5.14
C PRO A 177 2.91 -6.21 -4.40
N ASN A 178 3.27 -4.98 -4.03
CA ASN A 178 2.33 -4.02 -3.42
C ASN A 178 1.84 -2.96 -4.45
N PRO A 179 0.60 -3.06 -4.97
CA PRO A 179 0.09 -2.15 -6.02
C PRO A 179 0.01 -0.69 -5.59
N ASP A 180 -0.27 -0.41 -4.32
CA ASP A 180 -0.57 0.95 -3.85
C ASP A 180 0.71 1.78 -3.62
N VAL A 181 1.81 1.14 -3.18
CA VAL A 181 3.16 1.76 -3.17
C VAL A 181 3.56 2.19 -4.59
N LEU A 182 3.31 1.34 -5.58
CA LEU A 182 3.63 1.60 -6.98
C LEU A 182 2.71 2.67 -7.60
N CYS A 183 1.41 2.62 -7.31
CA CYS A 183 0.43 3.63 -7.73
C CYS A 183 0.82 5.02 -7.22
N ASN A 184 1.24 5.14 -5.95
CA ASN A 184 1.73 6.39 -5.40
C ASN A 184 3.01 6.85 -6.12
N THR A 185 4.02 5.98 -6.18
CA THR A 185 5.36 6.34 -6.67
C THR A 185 5.44 6.57 -8.18
N ARG A 186 4.68 5.82 -8.98
CA ARG A 186 4.78 5.81 -10.46
C ARG A 186 3.64 6.57 -11.14
N ILE A 187 2.49 6.75 -10.49
CA ILE A 187 1.28 7.36 -11.10
C ILE A 187 0.89 8.66 -10.40
N LYS A 188 0.36 8.62 -9.16
CA LYS A 188 -0.12 9.81 -8.45
C LYS A 188 0.94 10.90 -8.28
N PHE A 189 2.18 10.48 -8.04
CA PHE A 189 3.33 11.38 -7.86
C PHE A 189 4.44 11.12 -8.89
N GLY A 190 4.17 10.28 -9.89
CA GLY A 190 5.00 10.09 -11.09
C GLY A 190 4.29 10.72 -12.29
N ALA A 191 3.71 9.89 -13.15
CA ALA A 191 3.07 10.30 -14.40
C ALA A 191 2.09 11.49 -14.30
N PHE A 192 1.34 11.63 -13.20
CA PHE A 192 0.52 12.84 -12.99
C PHE A 192 1.36 14.11 -12.85
N MET A 193 2.43 14.08 -12.05
CA MET A 193 3.34 15.22 -11.84
C MET A 193 4.15 15.57 -13.09
N ASP A 194 4.36 14.59 -13.98
CA ASP A 194 4.92 14.79 -15.31
C ASP A 194 3.88 15.43 -16.26
N ALA A 195 2.62 14.98 -16.23
CA ALA A 195 1.54 15.54 -17.03
C ALA A 195 1.22 17.01 -16.68
N ILE A 196 1.24 17.37 -15.39
CA ILE A 196 1.09 18.77 -14.94
C ILE A 196 2.41 19.56 -14.90
N SER A 197 3.51 19.05 -15.46
CA SER A 197 4.84 19.69 -15.36
C SER A 197 4.93 21.07 -16.03
N ALA A 198 4.09 21.32 -17.03
CA ALA A 198 3.95 22.63 -17.70
C ALA A 198 3.03 23.61 -16.95
N MET A 199 2.40 23.19 -15.86
CA MET A 199 1.48 24.00 -15.07
C MET A 199 2.17 24.54 -13.79
N GLU A 200 1.97 25.83 -13.51
CA GLU A 200 2.54 26.47 -12.30
C GLU A 200 1.78 26.05 -11.04
N PHE A 201 2.17 24.93 -10.42
CA PHE A 201 1.72 24.52 -9.09
C PHE A 201 2.91 24.39 -8.12
N ASP A 202 2.81 25.07 -6.98
CA ASP A 202 3.79 24.98 -5.89
C ASP A 202 3.83 23.57 -5.30
N TYR A 203 2.64 23.00 -5.06
CA TYR A 203 2.45 21.69 -4.42
C TYR A 203 1.35 20.85 -5.08
N VAL A 204 1.49 19.53 -4.96
CA VAL A 204 0.45 18.53 -5.21
C VAL A 204 -0.11 18.05 -3.89
N ALA A 205 -1.42 18.11 -3.73
CA ALA A 205 -2.13 17.64 -2.55
C ALA A 205 -2.88 16.33 -2.79
N SER A 206 -3.12 15.59 -1.72
CA SER A 206 -4.03 14.44 -1.73
C SER A 206 -4.55 14.13 -0.33
N GLY A 207 -5.67 13.42 -0.23
CA GLY A 207 -6.26 12.95 1.02
C GLY A 207 -5.54 11.75 1.66
N HIS A 208 -4.20 11.71 1.65
CA HIS A 208 -3.45 10.67 2.35
C HIS A 208 -3.26 11.01 3.84
N TYR A 209 -3.31 9.98 4.68
CA TYR A 209 -3.00 10.07 6.11
C TYR A 209 -1.50 9.92 6.35
N ALA A 210 -0.76 10.99 6.06
CA ALA A 210 0.66 11.15 6.40
C ALA A 210 0.94 12.66 6.57
N ASN A 211 2.07 13.03 7.18
CA ASN A 211 2.49 14.42 7.28
C ASN A 211 3.77 14.65 6.47
N VAL A 212 3.92 15.82 5.84
CA VAL A 212 5.18 16.24 5.18
C VAL A 212 5.64 17.53 5.84
N ILE A 213 6.87 17.52 6.36
CA ILE A 213 7.52 18.71 6.90
C ILE A 213 8.55 19.21 5.89
N HIS A 214 8.28 20.36 5.29
CA HIS A 214 9.25 21.13 4.53
C HIS A 214 10.12 21.98 5.47
N SER A 215 11.36 22.27 5.09
CA SER A 215 12.23 23.12 5.91
C SER A 215 11.77 24.58 5.89
N LEU A 216 11.66 25.22 7.05
CA LEU A 216 11.11 26.58 7.18
C LEU A 216 12.11 27.70 6.85
N THR A 217 13.41 27.39 6.80
CA THR A 217 14.47 28.33 6.37
C THR A 217 14.62 28.33 4.86
N ASP A 218 14.93 29.49 4.25
CA ASP A 218 15.12 29.69 2.79
C ASP A 218 16.27 28.90 2.14
N GLN A 219 16.89 27.95 2.86
CA GLN A 219 17.77 26.94 2.31
C GLN A 219 16.98 25.89 1.51
N MET A 220 16.54 26.25 0.29
CA MET A 220 15.83 25.40 -0.69
C MET A 220 16.38 23.97 -0.83
N ASN A 221 17.69 23.79 -0.60
CA ASN A 221 18.36 22.50 -0.74
C ASN A 221 17.96 21.47 0.34
N LYS A 222 17.53 21.88 1.54
CA LYS A 222 17.22 20.92 2.62
C LYS A 222 16.12 19.90 2.22
N PRO A 223 16.23 18.63 2.66
CA PRO A 223 15.22 17.61 2.37
C PRO A 223 13.89 17.92 3.06
N SER A 224 12.79 17.48 2.46
CA SER A 224 11.49 17.37 3.14
C SER A 224 11.37 16.03 3.84
N VAL A 225 10.62 15.99 4.94
CA VAL A 225 10.56 14.83 5.85
C VAL A 225 9.15 14.25 5.85
N LEU A 226 9.02 12.97 5.53
CA LEU A 226 7.77 12.22 5.64
C LEU A 226 7.60 11.74 7.08
N GLN A 227 6.43 11.96 7.68
CA GLN A 227 6.13 11.57 9.06
C GLN A 227 4.82 10.80 9.19
N LEU A 228 4.79 9.92 10.19
CA LEU A 228 3.59 9.18 10.62
C LEU A 228 2.43 10.14 10.87
N SER A 229 1.25 9.76 10.40
CA SER A 229 -0.01 10.47 10.67
C SER A 229 -0.36 10.48 12.17
N LYS A 230 -1.23 11.38 12.62
CA LYS A 230 -1.79 11.33 13.99
C LYS A 230 -2.62 10.06 14.23
N ASP A 231 -3.30 9.58 13.19
CA ASP A 231 -4.03 8.31 13.18
C ASP A 231 -3.07 7.17 12.80
N MET A 232 -2.65 6.36 13.78
CA MET A 232 -1.79 5.22 13.53
C MET A 232 -2.50 4.08 12.79
N VAL A 233 -3.84 3.99 12.87
CA VAL A 233 -4.62 2.93 12.20
C VAL A 233 -4.84 3.26 10.73
N LYS A 234 -5.00 4.54 10.39
CA LYS A 234 -5.08 5.03 9.01
C LYS A 234 -3.76 5.47 8.39
N ASP A 235 -2.67 5.54 9.16
CA ASP A 235 -1.34 5.93 8.68
C ASP A 235 -0.97 5.28 7.34
N GLN A 236 -0.65 6.11 6.35
CA GLN A 236 -0.36 5.73 4.97
C GLN A 236 1.09 5.99 4.57
N THR A 237 1.97 6.38 5.49
CA THR A 237 3.42 6.53 5.21
C THR A 237 4.03 5.27 4.59
N TYR A 238 3.56 4.07 4.97
CA TYR A 238 3.96 2.81 4.34
C TYR A 238 3.84 2.85 2.81
N PHE A 239 2.71 3.33 2.28
CA PHE A 239 2.46 3.43 0.83
C PHE A 239 3.19 4.62 0.17
N LEU A 240 3.83 5.49 0.96
CA LEU A 240 4.54 6.70 0.52
C LEU A 240 6.06 6.61 0.76
N SER A 241 6.50 5.55 1.45
CA SER A 241 7.89 5.28 1.85
C SER A 241 8.85 5.04 0.68
N HIS A 242 8.32 4.82 -0.52
CA HIS A 242 9.08 4.59 -1.75
C HIS A 242 9.05 5.78 -2.73
N LEU A 243 8.65 6.98 -2.27
CA LEU A 243 8.80 8.21 -3.04
C LEU A 243 10.28 8.61 -3.18
N SER A 244 10.60 9.45 -4.18
CA SER A 244 11.88 10.17 -4.21
C SER A 244 11.78 11.48 -3.44
N GLN A 245 12.90 12.05 -3.02
CA GLN A 245 12.91 13.39 -2.41
C GLN A 245 12.42 14.47 -3.39
N ALA A 246 12.66 14.32 -4.69
CA ALA A 246 12.12 15.24 -5.71
C ALA A 246 10.58 15.20 -5.80
N GLN A 247 9.99 14.02 -5.60
CA GLN A 247 8.53 13.88 -5.45
C GLN A 247 8.09 14.52 -4.12
N LEU A 248 8.64 14.06 -2.98
CA LEU A 248 8.25 14.47 -1.63
C LEU A 248 8.35 15.99 -1.39
N LYS A 249 9.35 16.69 -1.94
CA LYS A 249 9.47 18.15 -1.84
C LYS A 249 8.26 18.91 -2.40
N ARG A 250 7.47 18.31 -3.30
CA ARG A 250 6.29 18.92 -3.92
C ARG A 250 4.96 18.43 -3.32
N LEU A 251 4.95 17.65 -2.23
CA LEU A 251 3.70 17.06 -1.70
C LEU A 251 3.20 17.70 -0.40
N ILE A 252 1.89 17.93 -0.31
CA ILE A 252 1.20 18.36 0.91
C ILE A 252 0.04 17.40 1.25
N PHE A 253 -0.13 17.04 2.52
CA PHE A 253 -1.14 16.08 2.99
C PHE A 253 -1.98 16.68 4.13
N PRO A 254 -3.09 17.38 3.84
CA PRO A 254 -3.91 18.09 4.84
C PRO A 254 -4.43 17.24 6.00
N LEU A 255 -4.57 15.92 5.81
CA LEU A 255 -5.11 15.01 6.81
C LEU A 255 -4.05 14.48 7.80
N GLY A 256 -2.76 14.81 7.64
CA GLY A 256 -1.68 14.27 8.46
C GLY A 256 -1.85 14.48 9.97
N CYS A 257 -2.49 15.57 10.37
CA CYS A 257 -2.79 15.89 11.77
C CYS A 257 -4.19 15.45 12.24
N ILE A 258 -5.04 14.89 11.39
CA ILE A 258 -6.48 14.72 11.66
C ILE A 258 -6.84 13.23 11.76
N PRO A 259 -7.41 12.76 12.88
CA PRO A 259 -7.88 11.37 12.98
C PRO A 259 -9.12 11.13 12.10
N LYS A 260 -9.30 9.88 11.67
CA LYS A 260 -10.32 9.50 10.67
C LYS A 260 -11.75 9.87 11.05
N ASP A 261 -12.07 9.82 12.34
CA ASP A 261 -13.40 10.18 12.85
C ASP A 261 -13.65 11.70 12.79
N GLU A 262 -12.63 12.53 13.08
CA GLU A 262 -12.68 13.98 12.87
C GLU A 262 -12.75 14.34 11.38
N VAL A 263 -12.06 13.62 10.48
CA VAL A 263 -12.27 13.79 9.02
C VAL A 263 -13.73 13.51 8.64
N ARG A 264 -14.38 12.50 9.25
CA ARG A 264 -15.80 12.23 9.02
C ARG A 264 -16.74 13.26 9.66
N LYS A 265 -16.39 13.85 10.81
CA LYS A 265 -17.13 14.98 11.41
C LYS A 265 -17.01 16.24 10.54
N LEU A 266 -15.81 16.58 10.06
CA LEU A 266 -15.54 17.67 9.11
C LEU A 266 -16.32 17.48 7.80
N ALA A 267 -16.34 16.29 7.22
CA ALA A 267 -17.12 16.00 6.01
C ALA A 267 -18.62 16.31 6.17
N LYS A 268 -19.17 16.10 7.38
CA LYS A 268 -20.54 16.47 7.72
C LYS A 268 -20.70 17.97 7.98
N LYS A 269 -19.75 18.60 8.68
CA LYS A 269 -19.71 20.06 8.94
C LYS A 269 -19.57 20.90 7.67
N PHE A 270 -18.92 20.36 6.63
CA PHE A 270 -18.79 20.95 5.30
C PHE A 270 -19.92 20.56 4.34
N GLU A 271 -20.90 19.77 4.81
CA GLU A 271 -22.04 19.27 4.03
C GLU A 271 -21.67 18.59 2.69
N LEU A 272 -20.53 17.89 2.64
CA LEU A 272 -20.03 17.29 1.41
C LEU A 272 -21.02 16.27 0.81
N PRO A 273 -21.22 16.24 -0.52
CA PRO A 273 -22.17 15.34 -1.17
C PRO A 273 -21.81 13.86 -0.96
N ASN A 274 -20.54 13.54 -0.72
CA ASN A 274 -20.05 12.19 -0.45
C ASN A 274 -19.89 11.85 1.04
N LYS A 275 -20.29 12.72 1.99
CA LYS A 275 -19.96 12.62 3.44
C LYS A 275 -20.26 11.26 4.09
N ASP A 276 -21.30 10.56 3.64
CA ASP A 276 -21.73 9.24 4.15
C ASP A 276 -21.25 8.05 3.29
N ARG A 277 -20.56 8.29 2.16
CA ARG A 277 -19.99 7.25 1.28
C ARG A 277 -18.89 6.49 2.02
N LYS A 278 -18.88 5.16 1.95
CA LYS A 278 -17.90 4.30 2.66
C LYS A 278 -16.48 4.53 2.14
N ASP A 279 -15.48 4.20 2.95
CA ASP A 279 -14.08 4.15 2.50
C ASP A 279 -13.94 3.07 1.40
N SER A 280 -13.24 3.37 0.31
CA SER A 280 -12.88 2.38 -0.70
C SER A 280 -12.02 1.27 -0.09
N GLN A 281 -12.32 0.02 -0.42
CA GLN A 281 -11.57 -1.16 0.02
C GLN A 281 -11.13 -1.98 -1.20
N GLY A 282 -9.95 -2.57 -1.13
CA GLY A 282 -9.32 -3.22 -2.28
C GLY A 282 -8.53 -2.26 -3.16
N ILE A 283 -8.03 -2.78 -4.28
CA ILE A 283 -7.07 -2.08 -5.15
C ILE A 283 -7.81 -1.14 -6.09
N CYS A 284 -7.35 0.11 -6.16
CA CYS A 284 -8.15 1.24 -6.66
C CYS A 284 -8.79 1.06 -8.06
N PHE A 285 -8.09 0.41 -9.00
CA PHE A 285 -8.55 0.24 -10.39
C PHE A 285 -9.46 -0.99 -10.62
N LEU A 286 -9.66 -1.83 -9.60
CA LEU A 286 -10.48 -3.05 -9.71
C LEU A 286 -11.91 -2.87 -9.21
N GLY A 287 -12.19 -1.84 -8.40
CA GLY A 287 -13.50 -1.59 -7.81
C GLY A 287 -14.07 -2.84 -7.10
N LYS A 288 -15.16 -3.39 -7.65
CA LYS A 288 -15.88 -4.58 -7.16
C LYS A 288 -15.26 -5.93 -7.62
N ILE A 289 -14.31 -5.96 -8.57
CA ILE A 289 -13.71 -7.19 -9.11
C ILE A 289 -12.70 -7.79 -8.12
N LYS A 290 -12.71 -9.11 -7.91
CA LYS A 290 -11.76 -9.78 -7.02
C LYS A 290 -10.38 -9.85 -7.66
N PHE A 291 -9.33 -9.55 -6.90
CA PHE A 291 -7.95 -9.59 -7.39
C PHE A 291 -7.55 -10.96 -8.00
N SER A 292 -8.03 -12.07 -7.45
CA SER A 292 -7.81 -13.41 -8.00
C SER A 292 -8.42 -13.60 -9.40
N GLU A 293 -9.58 -12.99 -9.68
CA GLU A 293 -10.25 -13.06 -10.99
C GLU A 293 -9.56 -12.17 -12.02
N PHE A 294 -8.94 -11.08 -11.57
CA PHE A 294 -8.05 -10.25 -12.38
C PHE A 294 -6.79 -11.04 -12.80
N VAL A 295 -6.06 -11.61 -11.83
CA VAL A 295 -4.83 -12.39 -12.10
C VAL A 295 -5.10 -13.59 -13.02
N ALA A 296 -6.20 -14.30 -12.79
CA ALA A 296 -6.60 -15.46 -13.61
C ALA A 296 -6.81 -15.13 -15.10
N ARG A 297 -7.14 -13.87 -15.46
CA ARG A 297 -7.26 -13.46 -16.88
C ARG A 297 -5.91 -13.13 -17.53
N HIS A 298 -4.93 -12.68 -16.76
CA HIS A 298 -3.65 -12.16 -17.25
C HIS A 298 -2.51 -13.20 -17.23
N ILE A 299 -2.62 -14.21 -16.36
CA ILE A 299 -1.64 -15.29 -16.21
C ILE A 299 -2.28 -16.67 -16.45
N GLY A 300 -3.62 -16.76 -16.39
CA GLY A 300 -4.32 -18.04 -16.46
C GLY A 300 -4.32 -18.77 -15.11
N GLU A 301 -4.47 -20.08 -15.20
CA GLU A 301 -4.40 -21.02 -14.08
C GLU A 301 -3.44 -22.15 -14.44
N MET A 302 -2.56 -22.52 -13.51
CA MET A 302 -1.57 -23.58 -13.69
C MET A 302 -1.74 -24.56 -12.53
N GLU A 303 -2.40 -25.68 -12.78
CA GLU A 303 -2.71 -26.64 -11.72
C GLU A 303 -1.43 -27.26 -11.15
N GLY A 304 -1.29 -27.20 -9.82
CA GLY A 304 -0.14 -27.72 -9.09
C GLY A 304 -0.55 -28.34 -7.76
N VAL A 305 0.41 -28.71 -6.93
CA VAL A 305 0.17 -29.53 -5.72
C VAL A 305 0.45 -28.77 -4.43
N ILE A 306 -0.36 -29.05 -3.41
CA ILE A 306 -0.17 -28.57 -2.04
C ILE A 306 0.37 -29.72 -1.18
N VAL A 307 1.49 -29.48 -0.50
CA VAL A 307 2.23 -30.49 0.29
C VAL A 307 2.53 -29.94 1.69
N GLU A 308 2.37 -30.76 2.73
CA GLU A 308 2.84 -30.39 4.08
C GLU A 308 4.37 -30.41 4.13
N ALA A 309 4.98 -29.30 4.53
CA ALA A 309 6.43 -29.10 4.50
C ALA A 309 7.19 -30.13 5.36
N GLU A 310 6.70 -30.42 6.57
CA GLU A 310 7.38 -31.28 7.52
C GLU A 310 7.19 -32.78 7.24
N SER A 311 5.99 -33.20 6.83
CA SER A 311 5.66 -34.62 6.63
C SER A 311 5.84 -35.07 5.17
N GLY A 312 5.84 -34.15 4.21
CA GLY A 312 5.75 -34.46 2.78
C GLY A 312 4.42 -35.09 2.37
N ASP A 313 3.36 -34.94 3.17
CA ASP A 313 2.05 -35.45 2.81
C ASP A 313 1.36 -34.57 1.76
N PHE A 314 0.86 -35.20 0.70
CA PHE A 314 0.08 -34.54 -0.35
C PHE A 314 -1.32 -34.22 0.16
N LEU A 315 -1.68 -32.94 0.19
CA LEU A 315 -2.92 -32.45 0.81
C LEU A 315 -4.01 -32.08 -0.20
N GLY A 316 -3.64 -31.84 -1.46
CA GLY A 316 -4.58 -31.46 -2.52
C GLY A 316 -3.91 -30.71 -3.66
N LYS A 317 -4.73 -30.18 -4.57
CA LYS A 317 -4.30 -29.40 -5.74
C LYS A 317 -4.63 -27.91 -5.59
N HIS A 318 -3.89 -27.06 -6.29
CA HIS A 318 -4.10 -25.62 -6.33
C HIS A 318 -4.18 -25.09 -7.77
N ARG A 319 -4.80 -23.91 -7.97
CA ARG A 319 -5.02 -23.30 -9.29
C ARG A 319 -3.81 -22.54 -9.85
N GLY A 320 -2.74 -22.37 -9.05
CA GLY A 320 -1.50 -21.70 -9.42
C GLY A 320 -0.87 -21.02 -8.20
N PHE A 321 0.47 -21.06 -8.07
CA PHE A 321 1.17 -20.51 -6.90
C PHE A 321 0.99 -18.99 -6.74
N TRP A 322 0.62 -18.27 -7.80
CA TRP A 322 0.33 -16.83 -7.79
C TRP A 322 -0.95 -16.46 -7.01
N PHE A 323 -1.83 -17.42 -6.71
CA PHE A 323 -3.00 -17.19 -5.85
C PHE A 323 -2.69 -17.34 -4.35
N TYR A 324 -1.41 -17.48 -3.98
CA TYR A 324 -0.96 -17.76 -2.61
C TYR A 324 0.18 -16.83 -2.20
N THR A 325 0.04 -16.18 -1.04
CA THR A 325 1.09 -15.36 -0.40
C THR A 325 1.72 -16.13 0.77
N ILE A 326 3.00 -15.91 1.07
CA ILE A 326 3.63 -16.48 2.28
C ILE A 326 2.88 -15.98 3.54
N GLY A 327 2.60 -16.88 4.47
CA GLY A 327 1.77 -16.63 5.66
C GLY A 327 0.26 -16.62 5.43
N GLN A 328 -0.22 -16.87 4.21
CA GLN A 328 -1.64 -16.94 3.92
C GLN A 328 -2.31 -18.14 4.61
N ARG A 329 -3.28 -17.84 5.50
CA ARG A 329 -4.12 -18.83 6.20
C ARG A 329 -5.43 -19.16 5.47
N GLN A 330 -6.03 -18.15 4.83
CA GLN A 330 -7.36 -18.27 4.20
C GLN A 330 -7.26 -18.74 2.74
N GLY A 331 -8.35 -19.29 2.20
CA GLY A 331 -8.41 -19.74 0.81
C GLY A 331 -7.78 -21.11 0.52
N LEU A 332 -6.98 -21.68 1.43
CA LEU A 332 -6.35 -23.00 1.27
C LEU A 332 -7.35 -24.17 1.19
N ARG A 333 -8.52 -24.07 1.84
CA ARG A 333 -9.61 -25.08 1.84
C ARG A 333 -9.21 -26.49 2.33
N LEU A 334 -8.10 -26.62 3.05
CA LEU A 334 -7.60 -27.89 3.58
C LEU A 334 -8.23 -28.26 4.95
N PRO A 335 -8.55 -29.55 5.19
CA PRO A 335 -9.01 -30.04 6.50
C PRO A 335 -7.86 -30.13 7.52
N GLY A 336 -8.19 -30.19 8.82
CA GLY A 336 -7.21 -30.45 9.87
C GLY A 336 -6.23 -29.30 10.17
N GLY A 337 -6.58 -28.07 9.80
CA GLY A 337 -5.79 -26.87 10.06
C GLY A 337 -5.84 -26.36 11.52
N PRO A 338 -5.38 -25.13 11.79
CA PRO A 338 -5.06 -24.08 10.82
C PRO A 338 -3.84 -24.42 9.94
N TRP A 339 -3.91 -24.05 8.67
CA TRP A 339 -2.82 -24.16 7.70
C TRP A 339 -2.32 -22.78 7.31
N TYR A 340 -1.03 -22.67 7.05
CA TYR A 340 -0.38 -21.47 6.54
C TYR A 340 0.50 -21.85 5.35
N VAL A 341 0.49 -21.03 4.30
CA VAL A 341 1.50 -21.11 3.23
C VAL A 341 2.85 -20.74 3.81
N VAL A 342 3.86 -21.60 3.63
CA VAL A 342 5.18 -21.40 4.24
C VAL A 342 6.28 -21.12 3.22
N GLU A 343 6.19 -21.77 2.06
CA GLU A 343 7.21 -21.74 1.02
C GLU A 343 6.56 -22.03 -0.36
N LYS A 344 7.16 -21.55 -1.47
CA LYS A 344 6.60 -21.76 -2.82
C LYS A 344 7.68 -22.12 -3.85
N ASP A 345 7.64 -23.35 -4.35
CA ASP A 345 8.49 -23.80 -5.45
C ASP A 345 7.84 -23.43 -6.79
N VAL A 346 8.23 -22.26 -7.30
CA VAL A 346 7.79 -21.71 -8.60
C VAL A 346 8.18 -22.61 -9.76
N LYS A 347 9.39 -23.21 -9.72
CA LYS A 347 9.93 -24.04 -10.80
C LYS A 347 9.16 -25.36 -10.95
N ASN A 348 8.78 -25.96 -9.83
CA ASN A 348 8.08 -27.26 -9.79
C ASN A 348 6.55 -27.15 -9.67
N ASN A 349 6.01 -25.93 -9.59
CA ASN A 349 4.60 -25.60 -9.34
C ASN A 349 4.03 -26.28 -8.07
N VAL A 350 4.68 -26.02 -6.93
CA VAL A 350 4.28 -26.54 -5.60
C VAL A 350 4.14 -25.43 -4.57
N VAL A 351 3.05 -25.47 -3.81
CA VAL A 351 2.85 -24.63 -2.62
C VAL A 351 3.03 -25.49 -1.37
N PHE A 352 4.02 -25.17 -0.55
CA PHE A 352 4.22 -25.83 0.73
C PHE A 352 3.39 -25.15 1.83
N VAL A 353 2.83 -25.95 2.72
CA VAL A 353 2.04 -25.47 3.87
C VAL A 353 2.47 -26.16 5.16
N SER A 354 2.18 -25.52 6.30
CA SER A 354 2.42 -26.08 7.63
C SER A 354 1.25 -25.77 8.58
N ARG A 355 1.08 -26.65 9.58
CA ARG A 355 0.28 -26.40 10.80
C ARG A 355 1.11 -25.81 11.94
N ASN A 356 2.39 -26.15 11.97
CA ASN A 356 3.37 -25.77 12.99
C ASN A 356 4.09 -24.47 12.59
N TYR A 357 3.32 -23.46 12.18
CA TYR A 357 3.82 -22.24 11.54
C TYR A 357 4.56 -21.29 12.51
N PHE A 358 4.15 -21.27 13.77
CA PHE A 358 4.70 -20.41 14.82
C PHE A 358 5.70 -21.13 15.75
N SER A 359 6.22 -22.29 15.33
CA SER A 359 7.13 -23.09 16.16
C SER A 359 8.54 -22.48 16.19
N VAL A 360 9.27 -22.70 17.29
CA VAL A 360 10.54 -22.02 17.62
C VAL A 360 11.69 -22.39 16.68
N ASP A 361 11.54 -23.48 15.92
CA ASP A 361 12.39 -23.91 14.81
C ASP A 361 12.24 -23.06 13.53
N LYS A 362 11.23 -22.19 13.43
CA LYS A 362 10.88 -21.41 12.21
C LYS A 362 10.90 -19.90 12.46
N ARG A 363 11.90 -19.43 13.20
CA ARG A 363 12.05 -18.02 13.56
C ARG A 363 12.44 -17.15 12.37
N ARG A 364 11.55 -16.24 11.99
CA ARG A 364 11.74 -15.28 10.89
C ARG A 364 12.11 -13.91 11.45
N ARG A 365 13.42 -13.65 11.50
CA ARG A 365 14.03 -12.45 12.09
C ARG A 365 14.97 -11.73 11.13
N LEU A 366 15.70 -12.48 10.31
CA LEU A 366 16.66 -11.95 9.35
C LEU A 366 16.05 -11.98 7.94
N PHE A 367 16.04 -10.85 7.24
CA PHE A 367 15.60 -10.79 5.85
C PHE A 367 16.35 -9.74 5.04
N ARG A 368 16.50 -9.98 3.73
CA ARG A 368 17.19 -9.06 2.81
C ARG A 368 16.21 -8.17 2.04
N VAL A 369 16.60 -6.92 1.82
CA VAL A 369 15.81 -5.87 1.17
C VAL A 369 16.66 -5.18 0.10
N GLY A 370 16.25 -5.31 -1.16
CA GLY A 370 16.89 -4.68 -2.31
C GLY A 370 16.09 -3.48 -2.83
N SER A 371 16.53 -2.91 -3.96
CA SER A 371 15.88 -1.73 -4.58
C SER A 371 15.63 -0.60 -3.57
N LEU A 372 16.62 -0.33 -2.71
CA LEU A 372 16.51 0.62 -1.60
C LEU A 372 16.31 2.05 -2.09
N LYS A 373 15.52 2.80 -1.34
CA LYS A 373 15.17 4.18 -1.66
C LYS A 373 14.99 5.00 -0.39
N TRP A 374 16.02 5.78 -0.08
CA TRP A 374 16.10 6.64 1.10
C TRP A 374 15.56 8.04 0.78
N LEU A 375 14.65 8.54 1.61
CA LEU A 375 14.06 9.87 1.43
C LEU A 375 15.08 10.99 1.72
N SER A 376 16.07 10.72 2.56
CA SER A 376 17.30 11.54 2.72
C SER A 376 18.16 11.62 1.46
N GLY A 377 18.06 10.64 0.53
CA GLY A 377 19.00 10.45 -0.58
C GLY A 377 20.25 9.63 -0.23
N SER A 378 20.40 9.21 1.03
CA SER A 378 21.48 8.35 1.53
C SER A 378 20.96 7.41 2.63
N PRO A 379 21.60 6.23 2.87
CA PRO A 379 21.26 5.39 4.01
C PRO A 379 21.37 6.16 5.35
N PRO A 380 20.67 5.71 6.41
CA PRO A 380 20.68 6.36 7.71
C PRO A 380 22.06 6.22 8.38
N SER A 381 22.50 7.27 9.08
CA SER A 381 23.77 7.28 9.84
C SER A 381 23.71 6.47 11.15
N GLN A 382 22.50 6.22 11.65
CA GLN A 382 22.23 5.30 12.74
C GLN A 382 21.42 4.13 12.17
N THR A 383 22.02 2.93 12.18
CA THR A 383 21.41 1.71 11.64
C THR A 383 20.88 0.79 12.75
N ASN A 384 21.20 1.08 14.01
CA ASN A 384 20.62 0.48 15.20
C ASN A 384 19.41 1.29 15.67
N GLU A 385 18.50 0.67 16.42
CA GLU A 385 17.33 1.34 17.04
C GLU A 385 16.37 1.99 16.00
N LEU A 386 16.35 1.44 14.78
CA LEU A 386 15.35 1.78 13.77
C LEU A 386 14.06 1.00 14.03
N GLN A 387 12.97 1.41 13.36
CA GLN A 387 11.71 0.68 13.35
C GLN A 387 11.27 0.41 11.90
N CYS A 388 10.51 -0.64 11.66
CA CYS A 388 10.03 -0.99 10.34
C CYS A 388 8.56 -1.39 10.29
N LYS A 389 7.99 -1.31 9.08
CA LYS A 389 6.73 -1.93 8.68
C LYS A 389 7.00 -2.81 7.45
N VAL A 390 6.77 -4.12 7.59
CA VAL A 390 6.87 -5.11 6.49
C VAL A 390 5.53 -5.33 5.77
N ARG A 391 4.46 -4.69 6.26
CA ARG A 391 3.11 -4.64 5.70
C ARG A 391 2.41 -3.38 6.19
N HIS A 392 1.27 -3.01 5.58
CA HIS A 392 0.44 -1.93 6.12
C HIS A 392 -0.19 -2.33 7.47
N GLY A 393 -0.18 -1.41 8.44
CA GLY A 393 -0.77 -1.59 9.76
C GLY A 393 -0.35 -0.50 10.75
N PRO A 394 -0.93 -0.50 11.97
CA PRO A 394 -0.61 0.46 13.03
C PRO A 394 0.68 0.14 13.79
N GLY A 395 1.07 -1.15 13.84
CA GLY A 395 2.29 -1.59 14.50
C GLY A 395 3.56 -1.08 13.81
N LEU A 396 4.61 -0.95 14.61
CA LEU A 396 5.99 -0.77 14.19
C LEU A 396 6.79 -1.87 14.89
N TYR A 397 7.71 -2.49 14.17
CA TYR A 397 8.62 -3.50 14.72
C TYR A 397 10.00 -2.89 14.83
N ASP A 398 10.61 -2.91 16.02
CA ASP A 398 11.99 -2.50 16.18
C ASP A 398 12.91 -3.37 15.30
N CYS A 399 13.95 -2.78 14.72
CA CYS A 399 14.84 -3.48 13.80
C CYS A 399 16.25 -2.85 13.79
N ASN A 400 17.26 -3.70 13.57
CA ASN A 400 18.60 -3.25 13.22
C ASN A 400 18.86 -3.51 11.73
N LEU A 401 19.65 -2.63 11.12
CA LEU A 401 19.93 -2.59 9.70
C LEU A 401 21.44 -2.79 9.47
N THR A 402 21.81 -3.63 8.51
CA THR A 402 23.20 -3.77 8.02
C THR A 402 23.18 -3.58 6.50
N MET A 403 24.04 -2.71 5.98
CA MET A 403 24.20 -2.50 4.55
C MET A 403 25.25 -3.48 4.00
N GLU A 404 24.87 -4.25 2.98
CA GLU A 404 25.74 -5.14 2.21
C GLU A 404 25.84 -4.64 0.76
N LEU A 405 26.97 -4.91 0.11
CA LEU A 405 27.16 -4.72 -1.33
C LEU A 405 27.21 -6.09 -1.99
N CYS A 406 26.32 -6.32 -2.94
CA CYS A 406 26.31 -7.55 -3.75
C CYS A 406 27.43 -7.54 -4.81
N GLU A 407 27.75 -8.71 -5.36
CA GLU A 407 28.82 -8.89 -6.36
C GLU A 407 28.56 -8.12 -7.68
N ASP A 408 27.30 -7.79 -7.96
CA ASP A 408 26.85 -6.94 -9.08
C ASP A 408 26.98 -5.43 -8.79
N GLY A 409 27.40 -5.05 -7.57
CA GLY A 409 27.54 -3.67 -7.13
C GLY A 409 26.25 -3.03 -6.61
N HIS A 410 25.17 -3.79 -6.40
CA HIS A 410 23.93 -3.26 -5.83
C HIS A 410 23.94 -3.25 -4.29
N GLU A 411 23.39 -2.18 -3.70
CA GLU A 411 23.17 -2.10 -2.25
C GLU A 411 21.96 -2.95 -1.83
N VAL A 412 22.18 -3.83 -0.84
CA VAL A 412 21.15 -4.61 -0.17
C VAL A 412 21.21 -4.31 1.33
N ALA A 413 20.05 -4.24 1.97
CA ALA A 413 19.95 -4.11 3.41
C ALA A 413 19.53 -5.44 4.02
N VAL A 414 20.33 -5.94 4.96
CA VAL A 414 19.93 -7.01 5.87
C VAL A 414 19.21 -6.36 7.06
N VAL A 415 17.99 -6.81 7.32
CA VAL A 415 17.16 -6.35 8.44
C VAL A 415 17.06 -7.47 9.46
N ASN A 416 17.33 -7.16 10.73
CA ASN A 416 17.21 -8.08 11.85
C ASN A 416 16.15 -7.60 12.85
N LEU A 417 15.18 -8.46 13.16
CA LEU A 417 14.08 -8.20 14.11
C LEU A 417 14.36 -8.88 15.48
N PRO A 418 14.05 -8.22 16.62
CA PRO A 418 14.15 -8.82 17.94
C PRO A 418 12.99 -9.79 18.24
N GLU A 419 11.89 -9.70 17.49
CA GLU A 419 10.72 -10.58 17.54
C GLU A 419 10.49 -11.27 16.19
N ASP A 420 9.68 -12.32 16.19
CA ASP A 420 9.44 -13.17 15.01
C ASP A 420 8.27 -12.64 14.16
N ASP A 421 8.55 -11.97 13.03
CA ASP A 421 7.51 -11.68 12.04
C ASP A 421 7.42 -12.82 11.01
N GLN A 422 6.29 -13.51 11.01
CA GLN A 422 6.10 -14.66 10.12
C GLN A 422 5.66 -14.28 8.70
N GLY A 423 5.09 -13.09 8.50
CA GLY A 423 4.43 -12.69 7.25
C GLY A 423 5.33 -11.91 6.30
N LEU A 424 6.65 -12.11 6.38
CA LEU A 424 7.61 -11.60 5.41
C LEU A 424 7.36 -12.30 4.06
N ALA A 425 7.18 -11.52 2.99
CA ALA A 425 6.81 -12.02 1.67
C ALA A 425 7.52 -11.23 0.57
N ALA A 426 8.21 -11.92 -0.33
CA ALA A 426 9.03 -11.28 -1.36
C ALA A 426 8.16 -10.44 -2.30
N GLY A 427 8.66 -9.27 -2.72
CA GLY A 427 7.90 -8.28 -3.50
C GLY A 427 7.03 -7.32 -2.67
N GLN A 428 6.77 -7.59 -1.38
CA GLN A 428 6.28 -6.54 -0.47
C GLN A 428 7.39 -5.54 -0.18
N PHE A 429 7.02 -4.39 0.42
CA PHE A 429 7.96 -3.36 0.82
C PHE A 429 8.24 -3.44 2.32
N ALA A 430 9.51 -3.26 2.69
CA ALA A 430 9.90 -2.91 4.04
C ALA A 430 10.09 -1.39 4.09
N ALA A 431 9.24 -0.71 4.86
CA ALA A 431 9.35 0.73 5.12
C ALA A 431 10.07 0.95 6.45
N PHE A 432 11.06 1.84 6.47
CA PHE A 432 11.92 2.11 7.62
C PHE A 432 11.60 3.46 8.25
N TYR A 433 11.74 3.52 9.57
CA TYR A 433 11.35 4.64 10.42
C TYR A 433 12.40 4.91 11.50
N GLN A 434 12.53 6.20 11.87
CA GLN A 434 13.26 6.65 13.06
C GLN A 434 12.27 7.46 13.91
N GLY A 435 11.72 6.83 14.94
CA GLY A 435 10.58 7.35 15.70
C GLY A 435 9.39 7.69 14.79
N ARG A 436 9.00 8.97 14.71
CA ARG A 436 7.88 9.42 13.86
C ARG A 436 8.25 9.67 12.39
N ILE A 437 9.53 9.62 12.02
CA ILE A 437 9.99 9.93 10.66
C ILE A 437 10.08 8.65 9.84
N CYS A 438 9.48 8.63 8.64
CA CYS A 438 9.78 7.61 7.65
C CYS A 438 11.06 8.01 6.92
N ILE A 439 12.08 7.15 6.93
CA ILE A 439 13.40 7.43 6.35
C ILE A 439 13.56 6.85 4.93
N GLY A 440 12.76 5.84 4.56
CA GLY A 440 12.81 5.21 3.24
C GLY A 440 12.15 3.83 3.21
N SER A 441 12.41 3.09 2.14
CA SER A 441 11.97 1.70 1.97
C SER A 441 12.83 0.94 0.96
N GLY A 442 12.64 -0.38 0.90
CA GLY A 442 13.03 -1.18 -0.26
C GLY A 442 12.09 -2.35 -0.49
N ILE A 443 12.34 -3.11 -1.56
CA ILE A 443 11.60 -4.31 -1.91
C ILE A 443 12.21 -5.50 -1.20
N ILE A 444 11.38 -6.25 -0.49
CA ILE A 444 11.77 -7.43 0.26
C ILE A 444 12.11 -8.57 -0.71
N LEU A 445 13.29 -9.17 -0.54
CA LEU A 445 13.83 -10.23 -1.39
C LEU A 445 13.36 -11.63 -0.94
N GLU A 446 13.80 -12.67 -1.65
CA GLU A 446 13.37 -14.06 -1.42
C GLU A 446 14.12 -14.78 -0.28
N SER A 447 15.24 -14.23 0.22
CA SER A 447 16.02 -14.78 1.33
C SER A 447 15.66 -14.20 2.71
N TRP A 448 14.81 -14.94 3.42
CA TRP A 448 14.72 -14.97 4.89
C TRP A 448 15.79 -15.96 5.37
N ASP A 449 16.75 -15.47 6.14
CA ASP A 449 18.00 -16.20 6.46
C ASP A 449 18.65 -16.88 5.23
N ASP A 450 19.58 -17.80 5.46
CA ASP A 450 20.32 -18.52 4.40
C ASP A 450 19.89 -20.00 4.27
N GLN A 451 18.81 -20.40 4.94
CA GLN A 451 18.28 -21.78 4.96
C GLN A 451 16.79 -21.87 4.57
N GLY A 452 16.01 -20.79 4.76
CA GLY A 452 14.61 -20.72 4.38
C GLY A 452 13.69 -21.56 5.28
N PHE A 453 12.44 -21.80 4.87
CA PHE A 453 11.55 -22.64 5.67
C PHE A 453 11.98 -24.12 5.57
N PRO A 454 12.10 -24.87 6.68
CA PRO A 454 12.53 -26.27 6.64
C PRO A 454 11.47 -27.17 5.97
N VAL A 455 11.76 -27.57 4.73
CA VAL A 455 10.96 -28.52 3.93
C VAL A 455 11.66 -29.88 3.90
N CYS A 456 10.97 -30.95 4.24
CA CYS A 456 11.57 -32.28 4.36
C CYS A 456 11.94 -32.91 3.00
N ALA A 457 12.90 -33.83 3.01
CA ALA A 457 13.38 -34.48 1.78
C ALA A 457 12.27 -35.19 0.96
N LYS A 458 11.23 -35.71 1.63
CA LYS A 458 10.05 -36.30 0.98
C LYS A 458 9.22 -35.24 0.24
N ALA A 459 8.99 -34.07 0.86
CA ALA A 459 8.29 -32.95 0.24
C ALA A 459 9.06 -32.38 -0.97
N LEU A 460 10.39 -32.22 -0.84
CA LEU A 460 11.27 -31.82 -1.95
C LEU A 460 11.32 -32.87 -3.07
N GLY A 461 11.28 -34.17 -2.72
CA GLY A 461 11.19 -35.26 -3.68
C GLY A 461 9.90 -35.20 -4.51
N ILE A 462 8.75 -35.00 -3.86
CA ILE A 462 7.45 -34.81 -4.52
C ILE A 462 7.44 -33.57 -5.41
N ALA A 463 8.07 -32.47 -5.01
CA ALA A 463 8.20 -31.30 -5.86
C ALA A 463 9.00 -31.60 -7.14
N ARG A 464 10.12 -32.32 -7.02
CA ARG A 464 10.99 -32.70 -8.16
C ARG A 464 10.41 -33.77 -9.09
N MET A 465 9.23 -34.34 -8.81
CA MET A 465 8.57 -35.28 -9.72
C MET A 465 8.10 -34.56 -11.00
N GLU A 466 8.48 -35.08 -12.16
CA GLU A 466 8.01 -34.60 -13.47
C GLU A 466 6.50 -34.90 -13.63
N ASP A 467 6.11 -36.19 -13.57
CA ASP A 467 4.70 -36.59 -13.55
C ASP A 467 4.14 -36.63 -12.12
N LYS A 468 3.46 -35.55 -11.75
CA LYS A 468 2.77 -35.39 -10.46
C LYS A 468 1.40 -36.09 -10.39
N SER A 469 0.93 -36.76 -11.45
CA SER A 469 -0.35 -37.51 -11.42
C SER A 469 -0.27 -38.74 -10.51
N ASN A 470 0.89 -39.37 -10.42
CA ASN A 470 1.12 -40.62 -9.68
C ASN A 470 1.28 -40.45 -8.16
N ILE A 471 1.19 -39.23 -7.63
CA ILE A 471 1.30 -38.94 -6.17
C ILE A 471 0.17 -39.61 -5.37
N GLY A 472 -0.94 -39.98 -6.02
CA GLY A 472 -2.04 -40.74 -5.41
C GLY A 472 -3.15 -39.86 -4.85
N LYS A 473 -3.82 -40.33 -3.78
CA LYS A 473 -4.98 -39.64 -3.19
C LYS A 473 -4.55 -38.71 -2.04
N PRO A 474 -5.10 -37.49 -1.93
CA PRO A 474 -4.80 -36.59 -0.81
C PRO A 474 -5.00 -37.22 0.56
N VAL A 475 -4.08 -36.94 1.49
CA VAL A 475 -4.10 -37.50 2.84
C VAL A 475 -5.29 -36.98 3.63
N LYS A 476 -6.21 -37.88 3.99
CA LYS A 476 -7.41 -37.55 4.77
C LYS A 476 -7.08 -37.39 6.25
N ILE A 477 -6.64 -36.20 6.62
CA ILE A 477 -6.35 -35.82 8.01
C ILE A 477 -7.66 -35.85 8.82
N LYS A 478 -7.83 -36.88 9.63
CA LYS A 478 -8.94 -37.02 10.57
C LYS A 478 -8.69 -36.08 11.76
N VAL A 479 -9.50 -35.04 11.88
CA VAL A 479 -9.63 -34.29 13.14
C VAL A 479 -10.20 -35.26 14.19
N LYS A 480 -9.42 -35.60 15.22
CA LYS A 480 -9.98 -36.21 16.42
C LYS A 480 -10.83 -35.15 17.11
N PRO A 481 -12.11 -35.41 17.45
CA PRO A 481 -12.82 -34.54 18.37
C PRO A 481 -12.10 -34.58 19.73
N GLU A 482 -11.98 -33.43 20.38
CA GLU A 482 -11.33 -33.33 21.68
C GLU A 482 -12.16 -34.07 22.73
N THR A 483 -11.69 -35.25 23.14
CA THR A 483 -12.28 -36.00 24.24
C THR A 483 -11.97 -35.29 25.55
N CYS A 484 -12.85 -34.37 25.93
CA CYS A 484 -12.86 -33.73 27.24
C CYS A 484 -13.01 -34.80 28.32
N GLN A 485 -11.87 -35.24 28.89
CA GLN A 485 -11.85 -36.16 30.02
C GLN A 485 -12.36 -35.41 31.25
N LYS A 486 -13.66 -35.57 31.53
CA LYS A 486 -14.18 -35.34 32.88
C LYS A 486 -13.53 -36.37 33.81
N ALA A 487 -12.58 -35.92 34.62
CA ALA A 487 -12.21 -36.67 35.82
C ALA A 487 -13.48 -36.83 36.67
N SER A 488 -13.83 -38.07 36.99
CA SER A 488 -14.93 -38.37 37.90
C SER A 488 -14.40 -38.41 39.32
N ASP A 489 -14.88 -37.51 40.19
CA ASP A 489 -14.58 -37.58 41.61
C ASP A 489 -15.07 -38.93 42.18
N GLN A 490 -14.14 -39.68 42.77
CA GLN A 490 -14.48 -40.72 43.74
C GLN A 490 -13.85 -40.33 45.07
N ASN A 491 -14.70 -40.13 46.07
CA ASN A 491 -14.25 -40.12 47.46
C ASN A 491 -13.66 -41.49 47.79
N ASP A 492 -12.47 -41.49 48.37
CA ASP A 492 -12.31 -42.17 49.64
C ASP A 492 -11.31 -41.39 50.51
N GLY A 493 -11.52 -41.41 51.83
CA GLY A 493 -10.67 -40.68 52.77
C GLY A 493 -9.74 -41.62 53.54
N MET A 494 -8.67 -41.09 54.13
CA MET A 494 -8.45 -41.21 55.59
C MET A 494 -7.29 -40.34 56.12
N GLN A 495 -7.61 -39.47 57.10
CA GLN A 495 -6.81 -39.04 58.26
C GLN A 495 -5.38 -38.41 58.16
N LEU A 496 -5.29 -37.32 58.95
CA LEU A 496 -4.23 -36.94 59.92
C LEU A 496 -2.95 -36.14 59.54
N ASN A 497 -3.01 -34.88 59.96
CA ASN A 497 -2.07 -34.20 60.89
C ASN A 497 -0.62 -33.83 60.47
N LYS A 498 -0.46 -32.50 60.34
CA LYS A 498 0.49 -31.65 61.11
C LYS A 498 1.98 -32.03 61.14
N LYS A 499 2.78 -31.14 60.53
CA LYS A 499 3.70 -30.22 61.24
C LYS A 499 3.96 -29.00 60.31
N VAL A 500 3.79 -27.73 60.75
CA VAL A 500 4.66 -26.90 61.63
C VAL A 500 5.90 -26.40 60.87
N LEU A 501 6.26 -25.10 60.82
CA LEU A 501 5.68 -23.90 61.46
C LEU A 501 6.38 -22.59 60.96
N ASN A 502 5.75 -21.42 61.19
CA ASN A 502 6.28 -20.02 61.10
C ASN A 502 6.58 -19.46 59.69
N SER A 503 6.10 -18.27 59.27
CA SER A 503 6.02 -16.88 59.81
C SER A 503 7.22 -16.03 59.36
N HIS A 504 7.10 -14.74 59.01
CA HIS A 504 6.14 -13.67 59.38
C HIS A 504 5.45 -13.06 58.11
N ILE A 505 4.28 -12.39 58.13
CA ILE A 505 3.78 -11.23 58.93
C ILE A 505 4.66 -9.98 58.64
N ALA A 506 4.21 -8.80 58.23
CA ALA A 506 2.95 -8.03 58.40
C ALA A 506 2.74 -7.06 57.20
N VAL A 507 1.71 -6.20 57.03
CA VAL A 507 0.36 -6.04 57.64
C VAL A 507 -0.56 -5.25 56.69
N ALA A 508 -1.85 -5.28 57.01
CA ALA A 508 -3.05 -4.66 56.40
C ALA A 508 -3.04 -3.08 56.26
N ASP A 509 -4.13 -2.35 55.92
CA ASP A 509 -5.56 -2.70 55.94
C ASP A 509 -6.52 -1.77 55.13
N ALA A 510 -7.70 -2.33 54.79
CA ALA A 510 -9.06 -1.74 54.66
C ALA A 510 -9.33 -0.49 53.74
N ARG A 511 -10.57 -0.18 53.28
CA ARG A 511 -11.93 -0.40 53.82
C ARG A 511 -13.03 -0.58 52.74
N ARG A 512 -14.16 -1.21 53.11
CA ARG A 512 -15.51 -1.09 52.49
C ARG A 512 -16.44 -0.27 53.44
N PRO A 513 -17.59 0.27 52.99
CA PRO A 513 -18.90 -0.45 52.92
C PRO A 513 -19.53 -0.41 51.48
N VAL A 514 -20.50 -1.22 51.00
CA VAL A 514 -21.76 -1.82 51.53
C VAL A 514 -22.91 -0.78 51.59
N SER A 515 -24.12 -0.97 51.03
CA SER A 515 -24.91 -2.14 50.51
C SER A 515 -25.70 -1.75 49.20
N GLN A 516 -26.81 -2.34 48.67
CA GLN A 516 -27.79 -3.33 49.17
C GLN A 516 -28.53 -4.21 48.10
N GLN A 517 -29.78 -3.88 47.73
CA GLN A 517 -30.81 -4.69 46.99
C GLN A 517 -31.18 -4.01 45.64
N GLU A 518 -31.80 -4.64 44.62
CA GLU A 518 -32.95 -5.58 44.60
C GLU A 518 -32.80 -6.79 43.64
N VAL A 519 -33.79 -7.71 43.63
CA VAL A 519 -33.85 -8.94 42.79
C VAL A 519 -35.23 -9.06 42.11
N LYS A 520 -35.29 -9.36 40.81
CA LYS A 520 -36.48 -9.94 40.13
C LYS A 520 -36.18 -10.66 38.79
N SER A 521 -36.86 -11.81 38.61
CA SER A 521 -37.30 -12.48 37.37
C SER A 521 -36.37 -12.60 36.13
N ARG A 522 -36.11 -13.85 35.71
CA ARG A 522 -35.70 -14.20 34.33
C ARG A 522 -36.91 -14.19 33.37
N PRO A 523 -36.79 -13.72 32.12
CA PRO A 523 -37.77 -13.98 31.06
C PRO A 523 -37.56 -15.36 30.38
N SER A 524 -38.55 -15.80 29.58
CA SER A 524 -38.66 -17.16 29.04
C SER A 524 -38.23 -17.32 27.56
N LEU A 525 -38.17 -18.56 27.07
CA LEU A 525 -37.49 -18.99 25.83
C LEU A 525 -38.04 -18.46 24.49
N ASN A 526 -39.18 -17.74 24.44
CA ASN A 526 -39.92 -17.50 23.20
C ASN A 526 -39.30 -16.47 22.23
N TRP A 527 -38.25 -15.73 22.61
CA TRP A 527 -37.68 -14.67 21.76
C TRP A 527 -36.95 -15.20 20.51
N LEU A 528 -36.27 -16.35 20.61
CA LEU A 528 -35.53 -16.96 19.49
C LEU A 528 -36.44 -17.50 18.38
N GLN A 529 -37.71 -17.79 18.68
CA GLN A 529 -38.66 -18.33 17.71
C GLN A 529 -39.24 -17.21 16.82
N GLN A 530 -39.59 -16.06 17.41
CA GLN A 530 -40.05 -14.87 16.68
C GLN A 530 -39.00 -14.28 15.71
N LEU A 531 -37.71 -14.46 16.01
CA LEU A 531 -36.62 -14.05 15.12
C LEU A 531 -36.50 -14.93 13.87
N ARG A 532 -36.93 -16.21 13.94
CA ARG A 532 -36.84 -17.16 12.82
C ARG A 532 -37.94 -16.93 11.78
N GLU A 533 -39.15 -16.60 12.22
CA GLU A 533 -40.30 -16.39 11.32
C GLU A 533 -40.17 -15.10 10.50
N LYS A 534 -39.60 -14.02 11.09
CA LYS A 534 -39.33 -12.76 10.35
C LYS A 534 -38.19 -12.86 9.33
N TRP A 535 -37.38 -13.92 9.34
CA TRP A 535 -36.29 -14.12 8.38
C TRP A 535 -36.71 -14.90 7.11
N LEU A 536 -37.96 -15.39 7.05
CA LEU A 536 -38.50 -16.21 5.95
C LEU A 536 -39.61 -15.49 5.15
N GLN A 537 -39.64 -14.16 5.19
CA GLN A 537 -40.57 -13.32 4.40
C GLN A 537 -39.86 -12.17 3.65
N VAL A 538 -38.53 -12.23 3.49
CA VAL A 538 -37.72 -11.19 2.82
C VAL A 538 -36.68 -11.80 1.83
N PHE A 539 -36.78 -13.11 1.56
CA PHE A 539 -36.02 -13.85 0.55
C PHE A 539 -36.90 -14.99 0.02
#